data_AF-A0A1J1IIM7-F1
#
_entry.id   AF-A0A1J1IIM7-F1
#
_cell.length_a   1.000
_cell.length_b   1.000
_cell.length_c   1.000
_cell.angle_alpha   90.00
_cell.angle_beta   90.00
_cell.angle_gamma   90.00
#
_symmetry.space_group_name_H-M   'P 1'
#
loop_
_entity.id
_entity.type
_entity.pdbx_description
1 polymer ?
#
loop_
_entity_poly.entity_id
_entity_poly.type
_entity_poly.pdbx_seq_one_letter_code
_entity_poly.pdbx_strand_id
1 'polypeptide(L)' 'MATVLLEARPYRPFKSSEEYLYAMREDLAEWLNTLYPELMINVDNFMDRLDTGIALCKALISPKK' A
#
# COMPACT_ATOMS: atom_id res chain seq x y z
N MET A 1 29.30 -3.27 -12.33
CA MET A 1 28.34 -4.01 -11.48
C MET A 1 27.93 -3.09 -10.34
N ALA A 2 26.90 -2.27 -10.55
CA ALA A 2 26.43 -1.34 -9.52
C ALA A 2 25.62 -2.12 -8.49
N THR A 3 26.25 -2.39 -7.34
CA THR A 3 25.56 -2.86 -6.14
C THR A 3 24.63 -1.74 -5.69
N VAL A 4 23.33 -1.87 -5.97
CA VAL A 4 22.32 -1.05 -5.32
C VAL A 4 22.31 -1.48 -3.86
N LEU A 5 23.13 -0.82 -3.03
CA LEU A 5 22.96 -0.83 -1.59
C LEU A 5 21.57 -0.23 -1.36
N LEU A 6 20.61 -1.09 -1.01
CA LEU A 6 19.34 -0.66 -0.44
C LEU A 6 19.68 -0.03 0.92
N GLU A 7 20.15 1.22 0.89
CA GLU A 7 20.24 2.04 2.09
C GLU A 7 18.82 2.05 2.65
N ALA A 8 18.65 1.43 3.83
CA ALA A 8 17.39 1.48 4.55
C ALA A 8 17.09 2.95 4.76
N ARG A 9 16.21 3.52 3.92
CA ARG A 9 15.86 4.93 4.01
C ARG A 9 15.35 5.13 5.43
N PRO A 10 16.03 5.92 6.27
CA PRO A 10 15.53 6.19 7.60
C PRO A 10 14.13 6.73 7.42
N TYR A 11 13.16 6.15 8.13
CA TYR A 11 11.79 6.63 8.11
C TYR A 11 11.84 8.13 8.31
N ARG A 12 11.38 8.89 7.30
CA ARG A 12 11.35 10.35 7.41
C ARG A 12 10.53 10.65 8.67
N PRO A 13 11.06 11.39 9.64
CA PRO A 13 10.29 11.67 10.85
C PRO A 13 9.01 12.38 10.44
N PHE A 14 7.88 11.76 10.74
CA PHE A 14 6.57 12.33 10.49
C PHE A 14 6.30 13.38 11.56
N LYS A 15 5.72 14.52 11.18
CA LYS A 15 5.39 15.59 12.12
C LYS A 15 4.24 15.19 13.05
N SER A 16 3.41 14.24 12.61
CA SER A 16 2.27 13.72 13.35
C SER A 16 2.00 12.26 12.98
N SER A 17 1.39 11.51 13.90
CA SER A 17 0.86 10.16 13.63
C SER A 17 -0.17 10.16 12.50
N GLU A 18 -0.89 11.26 12.30
CA GLU A 18 -1.85 11.41 11.21
C GLU A 18 -1.16 11.46 9.83
N GLU A 19 -0.03 12.17 9.74
CA GLU A 19 0.79 12.24 8.53
C GLU A 19 1.40 10.86 8.19
N TYR A 20 1.84 10.12 9.22
CA TYR A 20 2.29 8.74 9.06
C TYR A 20 1.19 7.83 8.51
N LEU A 21 -0.02 7.89 9.10
CA LEU A 21 -1.15 7.05 8.68
C LEU A 21 -1.66 7.44 7.29
N TYR A 22 -1.54 8.71 6.90
CA TYR A 22 -1.83 9.15 5.54
C TYR A 22 -0.81 8.59 4.54
N ALA A 23 0.49 8.75 4.80
CA ALA A 23 1.56 8.22 3.94
C ALA A 23 1.50 6.68 3.80
N MET A 24 1.25 5.97 4.91
CA MET A 24 1.05 4.51 4.88
C MET A 24 -0.17 4.10 4.07
N ARG A 25 -1.27 4.85 4.16
CA ARG A 25 -2.47 4.59 3.34
C ARG A 25 -2.21 4.80 1.87
N GLU A 26 -1.51 5.88 1.49
CA GLU A 26 -1.15 6.13 0.09
C GLU A 26 -0.30 4.99 -0.50
N ASP A 27 0.79 4.61 0.18
CA ASP A 27 1.65 3.52 -0.28
C ASP A 27 0.88 2.20 -0.42
N LEU A 28 0.03 1.86 0.54
CA LEU A 28 -0.77 0.63 0.50
C LEU A 28 -1.87 0.68 -0.57
N ALA A 29 -2.50 1.84 -0.78
CA ALA A 29 -3.49 2.06 -1.83
C ALA A 29 -2.88 1.88 -3.22
N GLU A 30 -1.70 2.47 -3.45
CA GLU A 30 -0.96 2.34 -4.71
C GLU A 30 -0.52 0.90 -4.94
N TRP A 31 -0.02 0.23 -3.91
CA TRP A 31 0.37 -1.17 -3.99
C TRP A 31 -0.80 -2.10 -4.35
N LEU A 32 -1.95 -1.94 -3.70
CA LEU A 32 -3.16 -2.72 -3.99
C LEU A 32 -3.71 -2.45 -5.39
N ASN A 33 -3.72 -1.19 -5.84
CA ASN A 33 -4.12 -0.86 -7.21
C ASN A 33 -3.17 -1.44 -8.26
N THR A 34 -1.87 -1.49 -7.96
CA THR A 34 -0.88 -2.08 -8.88
C THR A 34 -1.13 -3.57 -9.04
N LEU A 35 -1.49 -4.27 -7.96
CA LEU A 35 -1.80 -5.70 -7.99
C LEU A 35 -3.19 -6.00 -8.56
N TYR A 36 -4.16 -5.13 -8.27
CA TYR A 36 -5.57 -5.30 -8.62
C TYR A 36 -6.15 -3.97 -9.11
N PRO A 37 -5.90 -3.60 -10.38
CA PRO A 37 -6.35 -2.32 -10.93
C PRO A 37 -7.88 -2.15 -10.88
N GLU A 38 -8.63 -3.25 -10.84
CA GLU A 38 -10.08 -3.24 -10.78
C GLU A 38 -10.63 -2.80 -9.41
N LEU A 39 -9.81 -2.78 -8.36
CA LEU A 39 -10.23 -2.39 -7.02
C LEU A 39 -10.47 -0.88 -6.89
N MET A 40 -9.87 -0.06 -7.77
CA MET A 40 -10.01 1.41 -7.79
C MET A 40 -9.87 2.03 -6.39
N ILE A 41 -8.86 1.58 -5.65
CA ILE A 41 -8.55 2.05 -4.31
C ILE A 41 -7.80 3.39 -4.40
N ASN A 42 -8.07 4.32 -3.50
CA ASN A 42 -7.30 5.54 -3.34
C ASN A 42 -7.17 5.85 -1.85
N VAL A 43 -6.38 6.86 -1.48
CA VAL A 43 -6.13 7.21 -0.08
C VAL A 43 -7.42 7.55 0.67
N ASP A 44 -8.39 8.16 -0.01
CA ASP A 44 -9.67 8.59 0.57
C ASP A 44 -10.62 7.43 0.84
N ASN A 45 -10.62 6.41 -0.03
CA ASN A 45 -11.53 5.26 0.02
C ASN A 45 -10.86 3.96 0.49
N PHE A 46 -9.59 4.03 0.91
CA PHE A 46 -8.76 2.87 1.24
C PHE A 46 -9.44 1.95 2.27
N MET A 47 -9.92 2.52 3.38
CA MET A 47 -10.58 1.74 4.43
C MET A 47 -11.92 1.19 3.96
N ASP A 48 -12.72 2.00 3.25
CA ASP A 48 -14.05 1.59 2.76
C ASP A 48 -13.97 0.42 1.77
N ARG A 49 -12.95 0.41 0.90
CA ARG A 49 -12.74 -0.65 -0.08
C ARG A 49 -12.20 -1.93 0.54
N LEU A 50 -11.47 -1.82 1.66
CA LEU A 50 -10.97 -2.95 2.42
C LEU A 50 -12.01 -3.55 3.38
N ASP A 51 -13.06 -2.79 3.73
CA ASP A 51 -14.08 -3.20 4.71
C ASP A 51 -14.76 -4.53 4.33
N THR A 52 -14.99 -4.77 3.04
CA THR A 52 -15.57 -6.03 2.55
C THR A 52 -14.61 -7.23 2.58
N GLY A 53 -13.30 -7.02 2.75
CA GLY A 53 -12.28 -8.08 2.79
C GLY A 53 -12.04 -8.82 1.46
N ILE A 54 -12.88 -8.63 0.44
CA ILE A 54 -12.77 -9.31 -0.88
C ILE A 54 -11.44 -9.00 -1.55
N ALA A 55 -10.96 -7.76 -1.41
CA ALA A 55 -9.65 -7.32 -1.87
C ALA A 55 -8.52 -8.19 -1.29
N LEU A 56 -8.60 -8.52 0.00
CA LEU A 56 -7.63 -9.35 0.71
C LEU A 56 -7.76 -10.82 0.32
N CYS A 57 -8.98 -11.33 0.14
CA CYS A 57 -9.20 -12.68 -0.34
C CYS A 57 -8.59 -12.88 -1.74
N LYS A 58 -8.81 -11.94 -2.67
CA LYS A 58 -8.14 -11.93 -3.98
C LYS A 58 -6.63 -11.87 -3.85
N ALA A 59 -6.11 -11.10 -2.89
CA ALA A 59 -4.67 -11.04 -2.61
C ALA A 59 -4.06 -12.38 -2.19
N LEU A 60 -4.79 -13.16 -1.40
CA LEU A 60 -4.34 -14.44 -0.83
C LEU A 60 -4.53 -15.63 -1.78
N ILE A 61 -5.59 -15.64 -2.59
CA ILE A 61 -5.89 -16.76 -3.49
C ILE A 61 -5.25 -16.63 -4.87
N SER A 62 -4.87 -15.42 -5.28
CA SER A 62 -4.31 -15.22 -6.62
C SER A 62 -2.85 -15.69 -6.65
N PRO A 63 -2.46 -16.55 -7.60
CA PRO A 63 -1.09 -17.03 -7.70
C PRO A 63 -0.16 -15.84 -7.97
N LYS A 64 0.68 -15.51 -6.99
CA LYS A 64 1.75 -14.53 -7.15
C LYS A 64 2.75 -15.12 -8.15
N LYS A 65 2.83 -14.55 -9.35
CA LYS A 65 3.81 -14.91 -10.39
C LYS A 65 5.23 -14.62 -9.92
#